data_AF-A0A814D5F8-F1
#
_entry.id   AF-A0A814D5F8-F1
#
_cell.length_a   1.000
_cell.length_b   1.000
_cell.length_c   1.000
_cell.angle_alpha   90.00
_cell.angle_beta   90.00
_cell.angle_gamma   90.00
#
_symmetry.space_group_name_H-M   'P 1'
#
loop_
_entity.id
_entity.type
_entity.pdbx_description
1 polymer ?
#
loop_
_entity_poly.entity_id
_entity_poly.type
_entity_poly.pdbx_seq_one_letter_code
_entity_poly.pdbx_strand_id
1 'polypeptide(L)' 'MGVDDGSTQFFITLGPAPVLNDTNVIFGEIVEGVDILQSINKNGIRVTTGGAGATYDNQVGGAPIDKVVIYACGERE' A
#
# COMPACT_ATOMS: atom_id res chain seq x y z
N MET A 1 4.35 -17.40 16.04
CA MET A 1 5.38 -16.35 15.91
C MET A 1 6.18 -16.71 14.67
N GLY A 2 5.78 -16.18 13.51
CA GLY A 2 6.37 -16.53 12.22
C GLY A 2 7.76 -15.90 12.10
N VAL A 3 8.76 -16.77 12.11
CA VAL A 3 10.15 -16.49 11.76
C VAL A 3 10.24 -16.77 10.26
N ASP A 4 10.65 -15.75 9.50
CA ASP A 4 10.96 -15.78 8.06
C ASP A 4 9.78 -15.84 7.06
N ASP A 5 8.86 -14.87 7.07
CA ASP A 5 7.87 -14.68 5.99
C ASP A 5 8.14 -13.45 5.11
N GLY A 6 9.06 -13.60 4.15
CA GLY A 6 9.04 -12.82 2.91
C GLY A 6 10.25 -11.93 2.67
N SER A 7 11.39 -12.50 2.24
CA SER A 7 12.58 -11.72 1.85
C SER A 7 12.38 -10.75 0.67
N THR A 8 11.24 -10.84 -0.03
CA THR A 8 10.93 -10.05 -1.23
C THR A 8 9.68 -9.17 -1.10
N GLN A 9 8.95 -9.24 0.01
CA GLN A 9 7.77 -8.41 0.22
C GLN A 9 8.17 -7.09 0.89
N PHE A 10 7.62 -5.99 0.38
CA PHE A 10 7.77 -4.67 0.96
C PHE A 10 6.46 -3.90 0.85
N PHE A 11 6.32 -2.84 1.64
CA PHE A 11 5.20 -1.91 1.57
C PHE A 11 5.73 -0.47 1.64
N ILE A 12 4.90 0.48 1.19
CA ILE A 12 5.20 1.90 1.23
C ILE A 12 4.16 2.58 2.13
N THR A 13 4.62 3.35 3.10
CA THR A 13 3.72 4.16 3.94
C THR A 13 3.37 5.45 3.21
N LEU A 14 2.11 5.88 3.27
CA LEU A 14 1.64 7.16 2.70
C LEU A 14 1.53 8.27 3.76
N GLY A 15 2.02 8.01 4.97
CA GLY A 15 2.01 8.90 6.11
C GLY A 15 2.72 8.26 7.32
N PRO A 16 2.91 9.01 8.43
CA PRO A 16 3.58 8.50 9.61
C PRO A 16 2.91 7.24 10.18
N ALA A 17 3.70 6.19 10.40
CA ALA A 17 3.21 4.90 10.91
C ALA A 17 4.03 4.42 12.13
N PRO A 18 3.95 5.12 13.28
CA PRO A 18 4.81 4.84 14.45
C PRO A 18 4.58 3.45 15.06
N VAL A 19 3.42 2.84 14.81
CA VAL A 19 3.09 1.46 15.23
C VAL A 19 3.98 0.41 14.56
N LEU A 20 4.65 0.76 13.45
CA LEU A 20 5.54 -0.13 12.70
C LEU A 20 7.00 -0.03 13.14
N ASN A 21 7.31 0.90 14.05
CA ASN A 21 8.64 1.01 14.63
C ASN A 21 9.02 -0.31 15.34
N ASP A 22 10.29 -0.69 15.24
CA ASP A 22 10.88 -1.90 15.84
C ASP A 22 10.30 -3.25 15.36
N THR A 23 9.29 -3.24 14.48
CA THR A 23 8.68 -4.44 13.90
C THR A 23 9.01 -4.61 12.42
N ASN A 24 9.27 -3.52 11.71
CA ASN A 24 9.62 -3.51 10.28
C ASN A 24 10.88 -2.68 10.05
N VAL A 25 11.79 -3.19 9.23
CA VAL A 25 13.04 -2.48 8.87
C VAL A 25 12.72 -1.45 7.78
N ILE A 26 13.04 -0.18 8.04
CA ILE A 26 12.98 0.89 7.03
C ILE A 26 14.30 0.89 6.25
N PHE A 27 14.24 0.75 4.93
CA PHE A 27 15.43 0.66 4.06
C PHE A 27 15.46 1.71 2.93
N GLY A 28 14.48 2.61 2.84
CA GLY A 28 14.46 3.66 1.82
C GLY A 28 13.29 4.64 1.96
N GLU A 29 13.32 5.70 1.15
CA GLU A 29 12.27 6.71 1.04
C GLU A 29 11.92 6.99 -0.44
N ILE A 30 10.69 7.42 -0.68
CA ILE A 30 10.23 7.79 -2.02
C ILE A 30 10.61 9.24 -2.31
N VAL A 31 11.51 9.43 -3.28
CA VAL A 31 11.98 10.76 -3.69
C VAL A 31 11.14 11.40 -4.80
N GLU A 32 10.45 10.59 -5.61
CA GLU A 32 9.64 11.01 -6.76
C GLU A 32 8.43 10.06 -6.94
N GLY A 33 7.33 10.52 -7.56
CA GLY A 33 6.18 9.67 -7.93
C GLY A 33 5.16 9.37 -6.81
N VAL A 34 5.08 10.21 -5.77
CA VAL A 34 4.11 10.06 -4.67
C VAL A 34 2.65 10.11 -5.15
N ASP A 35 2.38 10.90 -6.20
CA ASP A 35 1.07 11.01 -6.85
C ASP A 35 0.60 9.67 -7.46
N ILE A 36 1.53 8.89 -8.04
CA ILE A 36 1.26 7.54 -8.55
C ILE A 36 0.81 6.64 -7.39
N LEU A 37 1.53 6.67 -6.26
CA LEU A 37 1.17 5.87 -5.08
C LEU A 37 -0.22 6.25 -4.53
N GLN A 38 -0.54 7.54 -4.51
CA GLN A 38 -1.87 8.01 -4.13
C GLN A 38 -2.95 7.54 -5.10
N SER A 39 -2.67 7.45 -6.39
CA SER A 39 -3.62 6.92 -7.38
C SER A 39 -3.90 5.43 -7.15
N ILE A 40 -2.86 4.64 -6.85
CA ILE A 40 -2.99 3.21 -6.54
C ILE A 40 -3.83 3.02 -5.27
N ASN A 41 -3.58 3.83 -4.23
CA ASN A 41 -4.33 3.75 -2.98
C ASN A 41 -5.82 4.13 -3.14
N LYS A 42 -6.13 5.13 -3.99
CA LYS A 42 -7.52 5.56 -4.25
C LYS A 42 -8.32 4.50 -5.02
N ASN A 43 -7.66 3.72 -5.88
CA ASN A 43 -8.31 2.71 -6.73
C ASN A 43 -8.54 1.35 -6.01
N GLY A 44 -8.25 1.28 -4.69
CA GLY A 44 -8.43 0.09 -3.84
C GLY A 44 -9.72 0.04 -3.01
N ILE A 45 -10.76 0.82 -3.31
CA ILE A 45 -12.01 0.84 -2.53
C ILE A 45 -13.11 0.00 -3.18
N ARG A 46 -13.30 -1.26 -2.74
CA ARG A 46 -14.54 -2.00 -3.05
C ARG A 46 -15.70 -1.39 -2.25
N VAL A 47 -16.45 -0.47 -2.87
CA VAL A 47 -17.78 -0.06 -2.40
C VAL A 47 -18.80 -1.11 -2.85
N THR A 48 -19.20 -2.03 -1.97
CA THR A 48 -20.44 -2.80 -2.16
C THR A 48 -21.62 -1.97 -1.67
N THR A 49 -22.31 -1.30 -2.60
CA THR A 49 -23.43 -0.40 -2.33
C THR A 49 -24.58 -1.09 -1.59
N GLY A 50 -25.14 -0.39 -0.60
CA GLY A 50 -26.48 -0.65 -0.09
C GLY A 50 -27.09 0.58 0.60
N GLY A 51 -27.82 1.43 -0.16
CA GLY A 51 -28.75 2.42 0.38
C GLY A 51 -28.16 3.75 0.91
N ALA A 52 -29.02 4.77 1.02
CA ALA A 52 -28.71 6.13 1.44
C ALA A 52 -28.09 6.20 2.85
N GLY A 53 -26.77 6.00 2.93
CA GLY A 53 -26.01 5.97 4.19
C GLY A 53 -24.67 5.24 4.06
N ALA A 54 -23.98 5.34 2.90
CA ALA A 54 -22.73 4.63 2.68
C ALA A 54 -21.65 5.08 3.67
N THR A 55 -21.25 4.19 4.58
CA THR A 55 -20.06 4.36 5.42
C THR A 55 -18.83 4.05 4.58
N TYR A 56 -17.89 4.99 4.51
CA TYR A 56 -16.60 4.80 3.87
C TYR A 56 -15.79 3.79 4.68
N ASP A 57 -15.83 2.52 4.30
CA ASP A 57 -15.00 1.49 4.90
C ASP A 57 -13.62 1.51 4.23
N ASN A 58 -12.67 2.17 4.90
CA ASN A 58 -11.26 2.09 4.56
C ASN A 58 -10.74 0.73 5.05
N GLN A 59 -11.10 -0.36 4.37
CA GLN A 59 -10.52 -1.67 4.66
C GLN A 59 -9.04 -1.66 4.28
N VAL A 60 -8.22 -1.26 5.25
CA VAL A 60 -6.78 -1.41 5.25
C VAL A 60 -6.48 -2.89 5.02
N GLY A 61 -6.03 -3.26 3.82
CA GLY A 61 -5.58 -4.62 3.48
C GLY A 61 -6.40 -5.39 2.44
N GLY A 62 -7.35 -4.76 1.73
CA GLY A 62 -8.01 -5.39 0.58
C GLY A 62 -7.11 -5.48 -0.67
N ALA A 63 -7.23 -6.55 -1.45
CA ALA A 63 -6.58 -6.62 -2.76
C ALA A 63 -7.09 -5.48 -3.68
N PRO A 64 -6.23 -4.85 -4.50
CA PRO A 64 -6.66 -3.83 -5.45
C PRO A 64 -7.80 -4.32 -6.36
N ILE A 65 -8.76 -3.44 -6.66
CA ILE A 65 -9.88 -3.77 -7.57
C ILE A 65 -9.37 -3.99 -8.99
N ASP A 66 -8.35 -3.22 -9.37
CA ASP A 66 -7.66 -3.30 -10.65
C ASP A 66 -6.30 -4.00 -10.52
N LYS A 67 -5.85 -4.65 -11.60
CA LYS A 67 -4.56 -5.34 -11.62
C LYS A 67 -3.40 -4.32 -11.61
N VAL A 68 -2.73 -4.17 -10.48
CA VAL A 68 -1.51 -3.37 -10.34
C VAL A 68 -0.28 -4.24 -10.64
N VAL A 69 0.55 -3.82 -11.59
CA VAL A 69 1.76 -4.56 -12.02
C VAL A 69 2.95 -3.62 -12.04
N ILE A 70 4.06 -4.03 -11.43
CA ILE A 70 5.37 -3.41 -11.67
C ILE A 70 5.80 -3.81 -13.08
N TYR A 71 5.53 -2.94 -14.06
CA TYR A 71 5.80 -3.23 -15.46
C TYR A 71 7.30 -3.24 -15.77
N ALA A 72 8.06 -2.34 -15.16
CA ALA A 72 9.51 -2.24 -15.27
C ALA A 72 10.10 -1.78 -13.93
N CYS A 73 11.32 -2.23 -13.60
CA CYS A 73 12.07 -1.88 -12.39
C CYS A 73 13.58 -1.97 -12.67
N GLY A 74 14.36 -1.13 -12.00
CA GLY A 74 15.82 -1.07 -12.12
C GLY A 74 16.43 0.02 -11.23
N GLU A 75 17.75 0.10 -11.21
CA GLU A 75 18.49 1.19 -10.56
C GLU A 75 18.61 2.39 -11.50
N ARG A 76 18.62 3.60 -10.94
CA ARG A 76 18.89 4.84 -11.67
C ARG A 76 20.34 5.24 -11.42
N GLU A 77 21.10 5.43 -12.49
CA GLU A 77 22.46 6.02 -12.45
C GLU A 77 22.44 7.50 -12.04
#